data_AF-A0A8T5F6L5-F1
#
_entry.id   AF-A0A8T5F6L5-F1
#
_cell.length_a   1.000
_cell.length_b   1.000
_cell.length_c   1.000
_cell.angle_alpha   90.00
_cell.angle_beta   90.00
_cell.angle_gamma   90.00
#
_symmetry.space_group_name_H-M   'P 1'
#
loop_
_entity.id
_entity.type
_entity.pdbx_description
1 polymer ?
#
loop_
_entity_poly.entity_id
_entity_poly.type
_entity_poly.pdbx_seq_one_letter_code
_entity_poly.pdbx_strand_id
1 'polypeptide(L)'
;MMAHVSEAKKKELERIINLIKKSKNIGIVDLTNLPSAQFQKIKSKLKAKMQVTVTKKSLIKLALEKSKSEKKGIEELEKDLEKCIPALLLTDEDAFKLAKGLDKNKTNMTAKPGQIAPKDLIIPPGPTAFTPGPIIGELAQAGIIAAVEDGKIVVQKESTIAKEGDILTDKQTSVLDKFGIEPIQIGLNLKAMYQDGDIFRSDVLSVREEEYIENLQNSVIEALNLAVFVAYPTQETTEILLQKAEREALALSTKVPESTEEKVEPKKEETKEETTEEKKIETTEETKTDENKENNNQEESE
;
A
#
# COMPACT_ATOMS: atom_id res chain seq x y z
N MET A 1 9.74 -39.53 34.19
CA MET A 1 9.82 -40.35 32.96
C MET A 1 10.63 -39.60 31.91
N MET A 2 11.86 -40.03 31.60
CA MET A 2 12.59 -39.44 30.47
C MET A 2 11.92 -39.92 29.17
N ALA A 3 11.25 -39.00 28.49
CA ALA A 3 10.67 -39.28 27.19
C ALA A 3 11.77 -39.77 26.22
N HIS A 4 11.50 -40.83 25.47
CA HIS A 4 12.38 -41.30 24.41
C HIS A 4 12.47 -40.23 23.31
N VAL A 5 13.49 -39.36 23.38
CA VAL A 5 13.72 -38.30 22.40
C VAL A 5 14.51 -38.90 21.24
N SER A 6 13.84 -39.06 20.09
CA SER A 6 14.46 -39.45 18.82
C SER A 6 15.67 -38.56 18.50
N GLU A 7 16.78 -39.17 18.07
CA GLU A 7 18.02 -38.49 17.67
C GLU A 7 17.77 -37.40 16.62
N ALA A 8 16.82 -37.62 15.71
CA ALA A 8 16.42 -36.64 14.70
C ALA A 8 15.93 -35.31 15.32
N LYS A 9 15.24 -35.36 16.47
CA LYS A 9 14.78 -34.15 17.18
C LYS A 9 15.93 -33.42 17.86
N LYS A 10 16.92 -34.14 18.38
CA LYS A 10 18.11 -33.54 19.00
C LYS A 10 18.95 -32.82 17.94
N LYS A 11 19.20 -33.49 16.81
CA LYS A 11 19.92 -32.92 15.67
C LYS A 11 19.22 -31.69 15.09
N GLU A 12 17.89 -31.72 14.99
CA GLU A 12 17.12 -30.56 14.53
C GLU A 12 17.16 -29.39 15.51
N LEU A 13 17.11 -29.67 16.82
CA LEU A 13 17.26 -28.63 17.85
C LEU A 13 18.64 -27.95 17.77
N GLU A 14 19.72 -28.72 17.64
CA GLU A 14 21.07 -28.19 17.45
C GLU A 14 21.18 -27.35 16.17
N ARG A 15 20.58 -27.81 15.08
CA ARG A 15 20.51 -27.07 13.82
C ARG A 15 19.85 -25.70 14.01
N ILE A 16 18.73 -25.64 14.72
CA ILE A 16 18.00 -24.38 14.97
C ILE A 16 18.81 -23.45 15.86
N ILE A 17 19.43 -23.97 16.92
CA ILE A 17 20.28 -23.16 17.80
C ILE A 17 21.44 -22.54 17.00
N ASN A 18 22.09 -23.32 16.13
CA ASN A 18 23.16 -22.80 15.27
C ASN A 18 22.69 -21.71 14.31
N LEU A 19 21.47 -21.81 13.79
CA LEU A 19 20.88 -20.77 12.95
C LEU A 19 20.57 -19.50 13.74
N ILE A 20 19.98 -19.64 14.92
CA ILE A 20 19.67 -18.52 15.83
C ILE A 20 20.94 -17.75 16.23
N LYS A 21 22.05 -18.48 16.43
CA LYS A 21 23.37 -17.91 16.71
C LYS A 21 23.96 -17.13 15.55
N LYS A 22 23.80 -17.66 14.33
CA LYS A 22 24.38 -17.07 13.13
C LYS A 22 23.67 -15.78 12.72
N SER A 23 22.35 -15.73 12.86
CA SER A 23 21.56 -14.60 12.38
C SER A 23 21.45 -13.51 13.42
N LYS A 24 21.49 -12.24 12.99
CA LYS A 24 21.31 -11.10 13.89
C LYS A 24 19.85 -11.00 14.39
N ASN A 25 18.90 -11.05 13.45
CA ASN A 25 17.48 -10.82 13.70
C ASN A 25 16.67 -12.11 13.54
N ILE A 26 15.65 -12.27 14.40
CA ILE A 26 14.85 -13.49 14.52
C ILE A 26 13.38 -13.13 14.48
N GLY A 27 12.66 -13.60 13.46
CA GLY A 27 11.23 -13.39 13.27
C GLY A 27 10.40 -14.66 13.46
N ILE A 28 9.16 -14.48 13.88
CA ILE A 28 8.11 -15.50 13.84
C ILE A 28 7.11 -15.12 12.76
N VAL A 29 6.89 -16.04 11.83
CA VAL A 29 5.94 -15.89 10.72
C VAL A 29 4.80 -16.88 10.89
N ASP A 30 3.58 -16.45 10.56
CA ASP A 30 2.38 -17.29 10.50
C ASP A 30 2.16 -17.87 9.10
N LEU A 31 1.97 -19.19 9.02
CA LEU A 31 1.69 -19.94 7.78
C LEU A 31 0.25 -20.48 7.69
N THR A 32 -0.66 -20.14 8.61
CA THR A 32 -1.98 -20.80 8.77
C THR A 32 -2.82 -20.84 7.49
N ASN A 33 -2.74 -19.81 6.63
CA ASN A 33 -3.53 -19.73 5.40
C ASN A 33 -2.66 -19.77 4.12
N LEU A 34 -1.45 -20.33 4.21
CA LEU A 34 -0.50 -20.36 3.10
C LEU A 34 -0.33 -21.79 2.53
N PRO A 35 -0.79 -22.06 1.30
CA PRO A 35 -0.58 -23.34 0.65
C PRO A 35 0.90 -23.66 0.42
N SER A 36 1.28 -24.93 0.52
CA SER A 36 2.66 -25.38 0.38
C SER A 36 3.33 -24.93 -0.93
N ALA A 37 2.61 -24.95 -2.06
CA ALA A 37 3.15 -24.53 -3.35
C ALA A 37 3.53 -23.03 -3.36
N GLN A 38 2.67 -22.18 -2.77
CA GLN A 38 2.93 -20.75 -2.68
C GLN A 38 4.03 -20.45 -1.66
N PHE A 39 4.04 -21.14 -0.52
CA PHE A 39 5.14 -21.05 0.43
C PHE A 39 6.49 -21.37 -0.21
N GLN A 40 6.58 -22.43 -1.01
CA GLN A 40 7.83 -22.80 -1.68
C GLN A 40 8.25 -21.77 -2.73
N LYS A 41 7.30 -21.19 -3.48
CA LYS A 41 7.56 -20.09 -4.42
C LYS A 41 8.12 -18.86 -3.68
N ILE A 42 7.47 -18.43 -2.61
CA ILE A 42 7.89 -17.29 -1.78
C ILE A 42 9.26 -17.57 -1.15
N LYS A 43 9.44 -18.76 -0.55
CA LYS A 43 10.70 -19.19 0.06
C LYS A 43 11.85 -19.20 -0.95
N SER A 44 11.60 -19.61 -2.20
CA SER A 44 12.62 -19.64 -3.25
C SER A 44 13.02 -18.23 -3.68
N LYS A 45 12.06 -17.32 -3.82
CA LYS A 45 12.33 -15.89 -4.12
C LYS A 45 13.14 -15.21 -3.02
N LEU A 46 12.88 -15.56 -1.76
CA LEU A 46 13.47 -14.89 -0.60
C LEU A 46 14.72 -15.58 -0.05
N LYS A 47 15.15 -16.70 -0.66
CA LYS A 47 16.29 -17.52 -0.21
C LYS A 47 17.62 -16.76 -0.11
N ALA A 48 17.80 -15.71 -0.91
CA ALA A 48 19.02 -14.89 -0.90
C ALA A 48 19.12 -13.95 0.31
N LYS A 49 17.99 -13.54 0.89
CA LYS A 49 17.92 -12.50 1.93
C LYS A 49 17.56 -13.05 3.30
N MET A 50 16.75 -14.10 3.35
CA MET A 50 16.23 -14.66 4.59
C MET A 50 16.22 -16.18 4.55
N GLN A 51 16.37 -16.78 5.72
CA GLN A 51 16.24 -18.22 5.91
C GLN A 51 14.97 -18.52 6.70
N VAL A 52 14.00 -19.15 6.03
CA VAL A 52 12.75 -19.58 6.68
C VAL A 52 12.80 -21.08 7.00
N THR A 53 12.70 -21.39 8.29
CA THR A 53 12.68 -22.74 8.84
C THR A 53 11.36 -23.02 9.53
N VAL A 54 10.66 -24.07 9.10
CA VAL A 54 9.40 -24.52 9.72
C VAL A 54 9.72 -25.65 10.68
N THR A 55 9.29 -25.54 11.94
CA THR A 55 9.52 -26.58 12.94
C THR A 55 8.34 -26.67 13.92
N LYS A 56 8.31 -27.72 14.74
CA LYS A 56 7.28 -27.88 15.77
C LYS A 56 7.38 -26.75 16.80
N LYS A 57 6.22 -26.24 17.23
CA LYS A 57 6.11 -25.18 18.25
C LYS A 57 6.96 -25.48 19.49
N SER A 58 6.90 -26.72 19.99
CA SER A 58 7.66 -27.14 21.17
C SER A 58 9.17 -27.12 20.96
N LEU A 59 9.66 -27.39 19.75
CA LEU A 59 11.09 -27.29 19.44
C LEU A 59 11.54 -25.84 19.33
N ILE A 60 10.69 -24.97 18.78
CA ILE A 60 10.97 -23.52 18.72
C ILE A 60 11.06 -22.97 20.14
N LYS A 61 10.06 -23.23 21.00
CA LYS A 61 10.10 -22.83 22.42
C LYS A 61 11.39 -23.29 23.10
N LEU A 62 11.71 -24.59 23.00
CA LEU A 62 12.93 -25.12 23.60
C LEU A 62 14.23 -24.51 23.02
N ALA A 63 14.25 -24.17 21.72
CA ALA A 63 15.40 -23.52 21.09
C ALA A 63 15.58 -22.07 21.56
N LEU A 64 14.48 -21.33 21.68
CA LEU A 64 14.45 -19.98 22.24
C LEU A 64 14.90 -20.03 23.71
N GLU A 65 14.41 -21.00 24.47
CA GLU A 65 14.80 -21.17 25.88
C GLU A 65 16.29 -21.44 26.08
N LYS A 66 16.87 -22.29 25.24
CA LYS A 66 18.32 -22.57 25.28
C LYS A 66 19.18 -21.42 24.77
N SER A 67 18.61 -20.54 23.95
CA SER A 67 19.30 -19.37 23.39
C SER A 67 19.17 -18.13 24.27
N LYS A 68 18.43 -18.21 25.40
CA LYS A 68 18.29 -17.15 26.43
C LYS A 68 19.65 -16.59 26.89
N SER A 69 20.66 -17.44 26.96
CA SER A 69 22.00 -17.08 27.46
C SER A 69 22.75 -16.12 26.53
N GLU A 70 22.39 -16.06 25.25
CA GLU A 70 23.12 -15.27 24.24
C GLU A 70 22.35 -14.01 23.80
N LYS A 71 21.02 -14.00 23.91
CA LYS A 71 20.17 -12.88 23.49
C LYS A 71 19.05 -12.66 24.51
N LYS A 72 19.16 -11.58 25.28
CA LYS A 72 18.20 -11.18 26.32
C LYS A 72 16.88 -10.72 25.67
N GLY A 73 15.73 -11.09 26.25
CA GLY A 73 14.41 -10.60 25.80
C GLY A 73 13.66 -11.52 24.83
N ILE A 74 14.29 -12.58 24.31
CA ILE A 74 13.68 -13.53 23.36
C ILE A 74 12.43 -14.24 23.90
N GLU A 75 12.23 -14.33 25.21
CA GLU A 75 11.09 -15.04 25.82
C GLU A 75 9.73 -14.48 25.41
N GLU A 76 9.63 -13.18 25.10
CA GLU A 76 8.36 -12.60 24.71
C GLU A 76 7.85 -13.10 23.36
N LEU A 77 8.74 -13.62 22.49
CA LEU A 77 8.36 -14.27 21.23
C LEU A 77 7.53 -15.55 21.47
N GLU A 78 7.61 -16.16 22.66
CA GLU A 78 6.83 -17.35 22.99
C GLU A 78 5.32 -17.10 23.03
N LYS A 79 4.92 -15.86 23.36
CA LYS A 79 3.50 -15.47 23.43
C LYS A 79 2.87 -15.45 22.03
N ASP A 80 3.65 -15.07 21.01
CA ASP A 80 3.18 -14.91 19.63
C ASP A 80 3.10 -16.25 18.85
N LEU A 81 3.60 -17.35 19.44
CA LEU A 81 3.51 -18.73 18.93
C LEU A 81 2.12 -19.36 19.12
N GLU A 82 1.27 -18.74 19.94
CA GLU A 82 -0.08 -19.22 20.20
C GLU A 82 -1.01 -18.91 19.01
N LYS A 83 -1.87 -19.87 18.67
CA LYS A 83 -2.87 -19.81 17.59
C LYS A 83 -2.39 -19.73 16.13
N CYS A 84 -1.09 -19.88 15.81
CA CYS A 84 -0.62 -19.97 14.41
C CYS A 84 0.12 -21.27 14.05
N ILE A 85 0.39 -21.50 12.77
CA ILE A 85 1.45 -22.43 12.33
C ILE A 85 2.74 -21.62 12.20
N PRO A 86 3.66 -21.67 13.18
CA PRO A 86 4.82 -20.80 13.19
C PRO A 86 5.93 -21.31 12.28
N ALA A 87 6.60 -20.36 11.63
CA ALA A 87 7.89 -20.54 11.01
C ALA A 87 8.89 -19.56 11.61
N LEU A 88 10.12 -20.03 11.82
CA LEU A 88 11.23 -19.20 12.23
C LEU A 88 11.82 -18.54 10.98
N LEU A 89 11.83 -17.22 10.97
CA LEU A 89 12.46 -16.41 9.95
C LEU A 89 13.77 -15.85 10.53
N LEU A 90 14.87 -16.11 9.85
CA LEU A 90 16.20 -15.71 10.27
C LEU A 90 16.77 -14.78 9.20
N THR A 91 17.25 -13.62 9.61
CA THR A 91 17.72 -12.58 8.70
C THR A 91 18.76 -11.70 9.38
N ASP A 92 19.60 -11.08 8.56
CA ASP A 92 20.54 -10.05 9.00
C ASP A 92 20.06 -8.64 8.59
N GLU A 93 18.97 -8.55 7.82
CA GLU A 93 18.32 -7.29 7.46
C GLU A 93 17.47 -6.72 8.59
N ASP A 94 17.28 -5.40 8.58
CA ASP A 94 16.44 -4.66 9.52
C ASP A 94 14.96 -5.09 9.47
N ALA A 95 14.30 -5.07 10.63
CA ALA A 95 12.93 -5.54 10.80
C ALA A 95 11.90 -4.80 9.94
N PHE A 96 12.01 -3.47 9.83
CA PHE A 96 11.08 -2.65 9.06
C PHE A 96 11.27 -2.84 7.57
N LYS A 97 12.54 -2.93 7.11
CA LYS A 97 12.85 -3.24 5.71
C LYS A 97 12.32 -4.60 5.32
N LEU A 98 12.44 -5.58 6.21
CA LEU A 98 11.95 -6.92 5.95
C LEU A 98 10.42 -6.98 5.94
N ALA A 99 9.73 -6.32 6.86
CA ALA A 99 8.27 -6.22 6.84
C ALA A 99 7.76 -5.64 5.51
N LYS A 100 8.34 -4.51 5.08
CA LYS A 100 8.06 -3.90 3.77
C LYS A 100 8.40 -4.83 2.61
N GLY A 101 9.52 -5.54 2.69
CA GLY A 101 9.93 -6.52 1.70
C GLY A 101 8.95 -7.69 1.58
N LEU A 102 8.41 -8.18 2.70
CA LEU A 102 7.41 -9.24 2.74
C LEU A 102 6.06 -8.77 2.19
N ASP A 103 5.64 -7.55 2.52
CA ASP A 103 4.40 -6.96 2.01
C ASP A 103 4.44 -6.76 0.49
N LYS A 104 5.56 -6.29 -0.05
CA LYS A 104 5.78 -6.16 -1.50
C LYS A 104 5.81 -7.49 -2.23
N ASN A 105 6.21 -8.57 -1.56
CA ASN A 105 6.33 -9.91 -2.15
C ASN A 105 5.09 -10.80 -1.91
N LYS A 106 3.96 -10.20 -1.51
CA LYS A 106 2.69 -10.90 -1.46
C LYS A 106 2.28 -11.39 -2.86
N THR A 107 1.81 -12.62 -2.93
CA THR A 107 1.32 -13.24 -4.16
C THR A 107 -0.19 -13.29 -4.15
N ASN A 108 -0.80 -12.96 -5.27
CA ASN A 108 -2.23 -13.12 -5.44
C ASN A 108 -2.56 -14.59 -5.69
N MET A 109 -3.74 -14.99 -5.24
CA MET A 109 -4.25 -16.34 -5.40
C MET A 109 -5.75 -16.27 -5.63
N THR A 110 -6.23 -17.22 -6.41
CA THR A 110 -7.65 -17.47 -6.54
C THR A 110 -8.27 -17.90 -5.20
N ALA A 111 -9.54 -17.54 -5.03
CA ALA A 111 -10.26 -17.86 -3.82
C ALA A 111 -10.69 -19.33 -3.81
N LYS A 112 -10.50 -20.00 -2.67
CA LYS A 112 -11.07 -21.34 -2.46
C LYS A 112 -12.49 -21.25 -1.91
N PRO A 113 -13.32 -22.26 -2.17
CA PRO A 113 -14.65 -22.33 -1.59
C PRO A 113 -14.61 -22.25 -0.06
N GLY A 114 -15.56 -21.53 0.53
CA GLY A 114 -15.64 -21.33 1.98
C GLY A 114 -14.65 -20.30 2.54
N GLN A 115 -13.85 -19.64 1.70
CA GLN A 115 -13.00 -18.53 2.14
C GLN A 115 -13.78 -17.21 2.16
N ILE A 116 -13.37 -16.33 3.08
CA ILE A 116 -13.94 -15.00 3.24
C ILE A 116 -13.34 -14.09 2.18
N ALA A 117 -14.18 -13.32 1.48
CA ALA A 117 -13.74 -12.30 0.54
C ALA A 117 -13.03 -11.16 1.29
N PRO A 118 -11.74 -10.89 1.03
CA PRO A 118 -10.98 -9.86 1.74
C PRO A 118 -11.25 -8.44 1.21
N LYS A 119 -11.88 -8.32 0.04
CA LYS A 119 -12.26 -7.08 -0.65
C LYS A 119 -13.50 -7.36 -1.50
N ASP A 120 -14.19 -6.31 -1.91
CA ASP A 120 -15.30 -6.41 -2.85
C ASP A 120 -14.84 -6.98 -4.20
N LEU A 121 -15.53 -8.04 -4.65
CA LEU A 121 -15.20 -8.75 -5.87
C LEU A 121 -16.12 -8.29 -6.99
N ILE A 122 -15.60 -7.43 -7.84
CA ILE A 122 -16.34 -6.77 -8.92
C ILE A 122 -15.80 -7.28 -10.25
N ILE A 123 -16.73 -7.66 -11.15
CA ILE A 123 -16.39 -7.94 -12.55
C ILE A 123 -16.83 -6.76 -13.41
N PRO A 124 -15.90 -6.10 -14.14
CA PRO A 124 -16.23 -5.01 -15.04
C PRO A 124 -17.01 -5.51 -16.26
N PRO A 125 -17.87 -4.66 -16.87
CA PRO A 125 -18.57 -4.99 -18.10
C PRO A 125 -17.57 -5.12 -19.26
N GLY A 126 -17.80 -6.09 -20.15
CA GLY A 126 -16.93 -6.31 -21.29
C GLY A 126 -17.10 -7.66 -21.98
N PRO A 127 -16.53 -7.80 -23.20
CA PRO A 127 -16.55 -9.07 -23.92
C PRO A 127 -15.59 -10.07 -23.28
N THR A 128 -16.08 -11.28 -23.03
CA THR A 128 -15.27 -12.37 -22.48
C THR A 128 -14.81 -13.32 -23.58
N ALA A 129 -13.78 -14.11 -23.30
CA ALA A 129 -13.28 -15.13 -24.22
C ALA A 129 -14.08 -16.45 -24.20
N PHE A 130 -15.20 -16.50 -23.47
CA PHE A 130 -15.97 -17.73 -23.29
C PHE A 130 -16.93 -17.97 -24.46
N THR A 131 -16.95 -19.20 -24.97
CA THR A 131 -17.90 -19.65 -25.99
C THR A 131 -19.30 -19.86 -25.38
N PRO A 132 -20.38 -19.56 -26.11
CA PRO A 132 -21.76 -19.81 -25.67
C PRO A 132 -21.95 -21.29 -25.31
N GLY A 133 -22.40 -21.56 -24.09
CA GLY A 133 -22.54 -22.91 -23.55
C GLY A 133 -23.18 -22.90 -22.16
N PRO A 134 -23.08 -23.99 -21.39
CA PRO A 134 -23.66 -24.06 -20.04
C PRO A 134 -23.06 -23.02 -19.07
N ILE A 135 -21.94 -22.40 -19.44
CA ILE A 135 -21.27 -21.32 -18.70
C ILE A 135 -22.20 -20.13 -18.47
N ILE A 136 -23.16 -19.84 -19.37
CA ILE A 136 -24.13 -18.76 -19.18
C ILE A 136 -24.98 -18.99 -17.92
N GLY A 137 -25.40 -20.25 -17.68
CA GLY A 137 -26.14 -20.62 -16.49
C GLY A 137 -25.28 -20.56 -15.22
N GLU A 138 -24.00 -20.89 -15.30
CA GLU A 138 -23.05 -20.77 -14.19
C GLU A 138 -22.79 -19.29 -13.81
N LEU A 139 -22.62 -18.43 -14.81
CA LEU A 139 -22.43 -16.97 -14.62
C LEU A 139 -23.67 -16.32 -13.99
N ALA A 140 -24.86 -16.65 -14.48
CA ALA A 140 -26.11 -16.17 -13.91
C ALA A 140 -26.29 -16.63 -12.45
N GLN A 141 -25.91 -17.88 -12.13
CA GLN A 141 -25.94 -18.40 -10.76
C GLN A 141 -24.90 -17.77 -9.83
N ALA A 142 -23.81 -17.22 -10.39
CA ALA A 142 -22.82 -16.45 -9.64
C ALA A 142 -23.18 -14.97 -9.51
N GLY A 143 -24.33 -14.54 -10.03
CA GLY A 143 -24.81 -13.16 -9.94
C GLY A 143 -24.35 -12.24 -11.07
N ILE A 144 -23.81 -12.79 -12.17
CA ILE A 144 -23.30 -12.01 -13.30
C ILE A 144 -24.35 -12.01 -14.42
N ILE A 145 -24.77 -10.81 -14.84
CA ILE A 145 -25.68 -10.64 -15.98
C ILE A 145 -24.85 -10.61 -17.26
N ALA A 146 -24.84 -11.73 -17.98
CA ALA A 146 -24.14 -11.87 -19.24
C ALA A 146 -25.08 -12.31 -20.37
N ALA A 147 -24.85 -11.77 -21.57
CA ALA A 147 -25.61 -12.09 -22.78
C ALA A 147 -24.68 -12.61 -23.88
N VAL A 148 -25.26 -13.29 -24.87
CA VAL A 148 -24.52 -13.75 -26.05
C VAL A 148 -24.62 -12.67 -27.12
N GLU A 149 -23.47 -12.11 -27.50
CA GLU A 149 -23.34 -11.15 -28.61
C GLU A 149 -22.22 -11.65 -29.54
N ASP A 150 -22.48 -11.71 -30.84
CA ASP A 150 -21.52 -12.15 -31.87
C ASP A 150 -20.79 -13.47 -31.58
N GLY A 151 -21.50 -14.44 -30.99
CA GLY A 151 -20.94 -15.75 -30.67
C GLY A 151 -19.96 -15.75 -29.49
N LYS A 152 -19.92 -14.69 -28.68
CA LYS A 152 -19.16 -14.59 -27.43
C LYS A 152 -20.07 -14.17 -26.28
N ILE A 153 -19.68 -14.50 -25.05
CA ILE A 153 -20.39 -14.06 -23.85
C ILE A 153 -19.90 -12.66 -23.47
N VAL A 154 -20.80 -11.68 -23.37
CA VAL A 154 -20.52 -10.29 -22.97
C VAL A 154 -21.18 -10.00 -21.63
N VAL A 155 -20.42 -9.49 -20.66
CA VAL A 155 -20.95 -9.01 -19.37
C VAL A 155 -21.58 -7.64 -19.60
N GLN A 156 -22.91 -7.55 -19.48
CA GLN A 156 -23.66 -6.33 -19.82
C GLN A 156 -23.53 -5.24 -18.75
N LYS A 157 -23.45 -5.65 -17.47
CA LYS A 157 -23.38 -4.74 -16.33
C LYS A 157 -22.32 -5.19 -15.34
N GLU A 158 -21.68 -4.21 -14.74
CA GLU A 158 -20.83 -4.43 -13.57
C GLU A 158 -21.61 -5.22 -12.51
N SER A 159 -21.05 -6.35 -12.11
CA SER A 159 -21.71 -7.29 -11.19
C SER A 159 -20.77 -7.57 -10.03
N THR A 160 -21.25 -7.31 -8.81
CA THR A 160 -20.53 -7.65 -7.58
C THR A 160 -20.84 -9.09 -7.20
N ILE A 161 -19.83 -9.96 -7.23
CA ILE A 161 -19.99 -11.38 -6.89
C ILE A 161 -20.14 -11.58 -5.38
N ALA A 162 -19.32 -10.88 -4.61
CA ALA A 162 -19.26 -10.98 -3.15
C ALA A 162 -18.75 -9.66 -2.58
N LYS A 163 -19.31 -9.24 -1.45
CA LYS A 163 -18.81 -8.09 -0.69
C LYS A 163 -17.71 -8.54 0.27
N GLU A 164 -16.94 -7.58 0.76
CA GLU A 164 -16.00 -7.80 1.84
C GLU A 164 -16.68 -8.49 3.04
N GLY A 165 -16.11 -9.62 3.47
CA GLY A 165 -16.64 -10.41 4.58
C GLY A 165 -17.58 -11.55 4.18
N ASP A 166 -18.04 -11.64 2.92
CA ASP A 166 -18.91 -12.73 2.47
C ASP A 166 -18.14 -14.04 2.26
N ILE A 167 -18.81 -15.16 2.54
CA ILE A 167 -18.28 -16.50 2.30
C ILE A 167 -18.50 -16.89 0.84
N LEU A 168 -17.42 -17.20 0.13
CA LEU A 168 -17.47 -17.55 -1.29
C LEU A 168 -18.00 -18.98 -1.50
N THR A 169 -18.99 -19.10 -2.38
CA THR A 169 -19.57 -20.37 -2.80
C THR A 169 -18.75 -21.02 -3.92
N ASP A 170 -18.76 -22.35 -4.05
CA ASP A 170 -18.04 -23.11 -5.10
C ASP A 170 -18.25 -22.54 -6.53
N LYS A 171 -19.47 -22.08 -6.83
CA LYS A 171 -19.82 -21.53 -8.15
C LYS A 171 -19.18 -20.16 -8.38
N GLN A 172 -19.13 -19.32 -7.35
CA GLN A 172 -18.51 -18.00 -7.41
C GLN A 172 -17.00 -18.12 -7.58
N THR A 173 -16.36 -19.03 -6.85
CA THR A 173 -14.90 -19.28 -6.99
C THR A 173 -14.55 -19.86 -8.35
N SER A 174 -15.32 -20.81 -8.85
CA SER A 174 -15.11 -21.40 -10.18
C SER A 174 -15.20 -20.36 -11.30
N VAL A 175 -16.08 -19.38 -11.15
CA VAL A 175 -16.23 -18.27 -12.08
C VAL A 175 -15.06 -17.29 -11.96
N LEU A 176 -14.66 -16.91 -10.75
CA LEU A 176 -13.48 -16.07 -10.50
C LEU A 176 -12.20 -16.68 -11.09
N ASP A 177 -12.02 -17.99 -10.94
CA ASP A 177 -10.91 -18.75 -11.52
C ASP A 177 -10.89 -18.63 -13.06
N LYS A 178 -12.07 -18.76 -13.71
CA LYS A 178 -12.20 -18.63 -15.16
C LYS A 178 -11.90 -17.22 -15.64
N PHE A 179 -12.30 -16.19 -14.89
CA PHE A 179 -11.98 -14.79 -15.19
C PHE A 179 -10.54 -14.42 -14.85
N GLY A 180 -9.77 -15.31 -14.22
CA GLY A 180 -8.39 -15.03 -13.79
C GLY A 180 -8.30 -13.96 -12.70
N ILE A 181 -9.39 -13.75 -11.95
CA ILE A 181 -9.41 -12.79 -10.84
C ILE A 181 -8.89 -13.51 -9.60
N GLU A 182 -7.78 -13.00 -9.06
CA GLU A 182 -7.09 -13.55 -7.90
C GLU A 182 -7.26 -12.64 -6.68
N PRO A 183 -8.40 -12.71 -5.97
CA PRO A 183 -8.75 -11.70 -4.97
C PRO A 183 -8.00 -11.83 -3.66
N ILE A 184 -7.42 -13.01 -3.38
CA ILE A 184 -6.78 -13.28 -2.10
C ILE A 184 -5.30 -13.00 -2.21
N GLN A 185 -4.86 -11.95 -1.52
CA GLN A 185 -3.45 -11.65 -1.39
C GLN A 185 -2.87 -12.45 -0.22
N ILE A 186 -1.94 -13.36 -0.51
CA ILE A 186 -1.29 -14.20 0.50
C ILE A 186 0.21 -13.89 0.54
N GLY A 187 0.71 -13.66 1.75
CA GLY A 187 2.13 -13.46 2.02
C GLY A 187 2.58 -14.17 3.30
N LEU A 188 3.87 -14.03 3.60
CA LEU A 188 4.42 -14.41 4.90
C LEU A 188 4.02 -13.34 5.91
N ASN A 189 3.08 -13.66 6.79
CA ASN A 189 2.62 -12.72 7.81
C ASN A 189 3.60 -12.74 9.00
N LEU A 190 4.41 -11.70 9.13
CA LEU A 190 5.36 -11.53 10.22
C LEU A 190 4.60 -11.10 11.49
N LYS A 191 4.55 -11.96 12.51
CA LYS A 191 3.86 -11.66 13.77
C LYS A 191 4.73 -10.84 14.72
N ALA A 192 5.98 -11.26 14.86
CA ALA A 192 6.92 -10.64 15.76
C ALA A 192 8.34 -10.81 15.23
N MET A 193 9.19 -9.83 15.48
CA MET A 193 10.61 -9.86 15.17
C MET A 193 11.43 -9.33 16.33
N TYR A 194 12.45 -10.09 16.71
CA TYR A 194 13.48 -9.69 17.64
C TYR A 194 14.65 -9.07 16.89
N GLN A 195 15.03 -7.86 17.30
CA GLN A 195 16.20 -7.15 16.80
C GLN A 195 16.87 -6.40 17.96
N ASP A 196 18.17 -6.65 18.16
CA ASP A 196 19.03 -5.95 19.12
C ASP A 196 18.53 -5.84 20.58
N GLY A 197 17.63 -6.73 21.01
CA GLY A 197 17.08 -6.76 22.38
C GLY A 197 15.60 -6.39 22.46
N ASP A 198 15.06 -5.78 21.40
CA ASP A 198 13.68 -5.34 21.30
C ASP A 198 12.85 -6.31 20.45
N ILE A 199 11.56 -6.40 20.78
CA ILE A 199 10.59 -7.19 20.02
C ILE A 199 9.59 -6.26 19.36
N PHE A 200 9.63 -6.26 18.04
CA PHE A 200 8.70 -5.55 17.18
C PHE A 200 7.57 -6.50 16.79
N ARG A 201 6.35 -6.21 17.23
CA ARG A 201 5.14 -6.94 16.82
C ARG A 201 4.61 -6.40 15.50
N SER A 202 3.74 -7.15 14.83
CA SER A 202 3.13 -6.78 13.55
C SER A 202 2.56 -5.36 13.56
N ASP A 203 1.92 -4.95 14.66
CA ASP A 203 1.29 -3.63 14.79
C ASP A 203 2.31 -2.48 14.71
N VAL A 204 3.52 -2.70 15.24
CA VAL A 204 4.62 -1.73 15.20
C VAL A 204 5.40 -1.84 13.88
N LEU A 205 5.41 -3.01 13.25
CA LEU A 205 6.12 -3.23 11.98
C LEU A 205 5.36 -2.70 10.76
N SER A 206 4.04 -2.62 10.85
CA SER A 206 3.15 -2.11 9.79
C SER A 206 3.12 -0.58 9.71
N VAL A 207 4.27 0.07 9.86
CA VAL A 207 4.37 1.53 9.73
C VAL A 207 4.25 1.90 8.26
N ARG A 208 3.14 2.58 7.93
CA ARG A 208 2.94 3.25 6.64
C ARG A 208 3.69 4.57 6.65
N GLU A 209 4.63 4.76 5.74
CA GLU A 209 5.41 6.00 5.67
C GLU A 209 4.50 7.20 5.41
N GLU A 210 3.44 6.99 4.64
CA GLU A 210 2.46 7.99 4.26
C GLU A 210 1.73 8.56 5.47
N GLU A 211 1.31 7.69 6.41
CA GLU A 211 0.61 8.10 7.63
C GLU A 211 1.51 8.95 8.53
N TYR A 212 2.81 8.64 8.60
CA TYR A 212 3.75 9.42 9.40
C TYR A 212 4.04 10.79 8.79
N ILE A 213 4.11 10.89 7.46
CA ILE A 213 4.27 12.17 6.76
C ILE A 213 3.02 13.03 6.99
N GLU A 214 1.83 12.44 6.86
CA GLU A 214 0.57 13.14 7.12
C GLU A 214 0.48 13.62 8.58
N ASN A 215 0.79 12.76 9.55
CA ASN A 215 0.82 13.13 10.96
C ASN A 215 1.83 14.25 11.26
N LEU A 216 2.99 14.24 10.60
CA LEU A 216 3.99 15.30 10.74
C LEU A 216 3.49 16.62 10.17
N GLN A 217 2.86 16.60 9.00
CA GLN A 217 2.24 17.79 8.39
C GLN A 217 1.13 18.36 9.28
N ASN A 218 0.26 17.50 9.79
CA ASN A 218 -0.81 17.89 10.71
C ASN A 218 -0.25 18.50 12.00
N SER A 219 0.79 17.89 12.57
CA SER A 219 1.45 18.42 13.78
C SER A 219 2.05 19.82 13.56
N VAL A 220 2.63 20.08 12.38
CA VAL A 220 3.15 21.40 12.02
C VAL A 220 2.02 22.42 11.89
N ILE A 221 0.91 22.05 11.23
CA ILE A 221 -0.27 22.91 11.09
C ILE A 221 -0.88 23.22 12.46
N GLU A 222 -1.03 22.23 13.34
CA GLU A 222 -1.54 22.40 14.69
C GLU A 222 -0.65 23.32 15.53
N ALA A 223 0.67 23.13 15.46
CA ALA A 223 1.63 24.00 16.14
C ALA A 223 1.58 25.44 15.61
N LEU A 224 1.48 25.62 14.29
CA LEU A 224 1.35 26.92 13.65
C LEU A 224 0.06 27.61 14.09
N ASN A 225 -1.07 26.89 14.06
CA ASN A 225 -2.36 27.39 14.51
C ASN A 225 -2.29 27.84 15.96
N LEU A 226 -1.73 27.01 16.85
CA LEU A 226 -1.56 27.37 18.25
C LEU A 226 -0.77 28.67 18.39
N ALA A 227 0.39 28.79 17.71
CA ALA A 227 1.22 29.99 17.74
C ALA A 227 0.48 31.25 17.24
N VAL A 228 -0.29 31.12 16.15
CA VAL A 228 -1.10 32.23 15.60
C VAL A 228 -2.25 32.62 16.54
N PHE A 229 -2.88 31.66 17.23
CA PHE A 229 -3.96 31.94 18.17
C PHE A 229 -3.46 32.63 19.45
N VAL A 230 -2.28 32.25 19.95
CA VAL A 230 -1.67 32.94 21.11
C VAL A 230 -0.90 34.21 20.72
N ALA A 231 -0.90 34.58 19.44
CA ALA A 231 -0.16 35.71 18.88
C ALA A 231 1.35 35.67 19.23
N TYR A 232 1.96 34.49 19.19
CA TYR A 232 3.37 34.31 19.47
C TYR A 232 4.22 34.56 18.20
N PRO A 233 5.02 35.64 18.14
CA PRO A 233 5.71 36.03 16.92
C PRO A 233 6.96 35.18 16.70
N THR A 234 6.98 34.47 15.58
CA THR A 234 8.12 33.75 15.01
C THR A 234 8.30 34.13 13.55
N GLN A 235 9.44 33.79 12.93
CA GLN A 235 9.68 34.08 11.51
C GLN A 235 8.54 33.54 10.62
N GLU A 236 8.07 32.33 10.92
CA GLU A 236 7.00 31.65 10.17
C GLU A 236 5.59 32.23 10.42
N THR A 237 5.34 32.82 11.60
CA THR A 237 3.99 33.29 12.00
C THR A 237 3.80 34.79 11.84
N THR A 238 4.87 35.58 11.79
CA THR A 238 4.78 37.05 11.78
C THR A 238 3.99 37.57 10.59
N GLU A 239 4.24 37.03 9.39
CA GLU A 239 3.49 37.42 8.19
C GLU A 239 2.00 37.07 8.30
N ILE A 240 1.70 35.85 8.78
CA ILE A 240 0.33 35.37 8.98
C ILE A 240 -0.41 36.22 10.02
N LEU A 241 0.26 36.61 11.10
CA LEU A 241 -0.29 37.47 12.14
C LEU A 241 -0.60 38.88 11.62
N LEU A 242 0.28 39.46 10.80
CA LEU A 242 0.03 40.77 10.17
C LEU A 242 -1.16 40.73 9.22
N GLN A 243 -1.24 39.71 8.36
CA GLN A 243 -2.38 39.51 7.46
C GLN A 243 -3.68 39.30 8.24
N LYS A 244 -3.63 38.55 9.35
CA LYS A 244 -4.78 38.34 10.22
C LYS A 244 -5.24 39.66 10.88
N ALA A 245 -4.31 40.44 11.41
CA ALA A 245 -4.61 41.73 12.04
C ALA A 245 -5.25 42.72 11.04
N GLU A 246 -4.72 42.80 9.82
CA GLU A 246 -5.30 43.64 8.75
C GLU A 246 -6.74 43.20 8.41
N ARG A 247 -6.96 41.90 8.23
CA ARG A 247 -8.30 41.36 7.95
C ARG A 247 -9.30 41.63 9.08
N GLU A 248 -8.87 41.50 10.33
CA GLU A 248 -9.70 41.80 11.49
C GLU A 248 -10.02 43.30 11.60
N ALA A 249 -9.04 44.18 11.31
CA ALA A 249 -9.25 45.63 11.27
C ALA A 249 -10.26 46.04 10.18
N LEU A 250 -10.14 45.48 8.96
CA LEU A 250 -11.08 45.71 7.86
C LEU A 250 -12.49 45.18 8.20
N ALA A 251 -12.57 44.01 8.82
CA ALA A 251 -13.84 43.42 9.26
C ALA A 251 -14.53 44.23 10.37
N LEU A 252 -13.76 44.95 11.20
CA LEU A 252 -14.30 45.86 12.20
C LEU A 252 -14.72 47.19 11.57
N SER A 253 -13.89 47.76 10.69
CA SER A 253 -14.16 49.01 9.99
C SER A 253 -15.47 48.98 9.19
N THR A 254 -15.85 47.83 8.66
CA THR A 254 -17.12 47.65 7.92
C THR A 254 -18.35 47.55 8.83
N LYS A 255 -18.17 47.26 10.12
CA LYS A 255 -19.26 47.10 11.10
C LYS A 255 -19.47 48.32 11.99
N VAL A 256 -18.47 49.20 12.11
CA VAL A 256 -18.59 50.44 12.87
C VAL A 256 -19.29 51.49 12.00
N PRO A 257 -20.47 52.01 12.40
CA PRO A 257 -21.06 53.15 11.73
C PRO A 257 -20.16 54.38 11.92
N GLU A 258 -19.64 54.92 10.81
CA GLU A 258 -18.72 56.06 10.77
C GLU A 258 -19.19 57.20 11.69
N SER A 259 -18.43 57.43 12.76
CA SER A 259 -18.42 58.72 13.45
C SER A 259 -17.12 58.90 14.24
N THR A 260 -15.98 58.85 13.53
CA THR A 260 -14.81 59.68 13.83
C THR A 260 -13.86 59.61 12.64
N GLU A 261 -13.54 60.78 12.13
CA GLU A 261 -12.74 61.06 10.95
C GLU A 261 -11.29 60.55 11.14
N GLU A 262 -10.86 59.62 10.28
CA GLU A 262 -9.59 59.74 9.54
C GLU A 262 -9.53 58.62 8.48
N LYS A 263 -9.74 59.04 7.25
CA LYS A 263 -9.73 58.22 6.05
C LYS A 263 -8.27 57.92 5.69
N VAL A 264 -7.76 56.72 6.00
CA VAL A 264 -6.57 56.20 5.31
C VAL A 264 -7.07 55.44 4.08
N GLU A 265 -7.02 56.12 2.94
CA GLU A 265 -7.41 55.57 1.65
C GLU A 265 -6.54 54.34 1.28
N PRO A 266 -7.11 53.30 0.66
CA PRO A 266 -6.30 52.28 0.04
C PRO A 266 -5.57 52.91 -1.15
N LYS A 267 -4.23 52.96 -1.09
CA LYS A 267 -3.41 53.23 -2.27
C LYS A 267 -3.71 52.15 -3.31
N LYS A 268 -4.47 52.54 -4.33
CA LYS A 268 -4.35 51.94 -5.65
C LYS A 268 -2.96 52.29 -6.16
N GLU A 269 -2.06 51.32 -6.20
CA GLU A 269 -0.90 51.44 -7.07
C GLU A 269 -1.42 51.42 -8.51
N GLU A 270 -1.31 52.57 -9.16
CA GLU A 270 -1.41 52.71 -10.61
C GLU A 270 -0.25 51.94 -11.24
N THR A 271 -0.57 50.82 -11.88
CA THR A 271 0.26 50.26 -12.94
C THR A 271 0.32 51.32 -14.04
N LYS A 272 1.51 51.92 -14.23
CA LYS A 272 1.79 52.81 -15.34
C LYS A 272 1.54 52.09 -16.66
N GLU A 273 0.85 52.80 -17.55
CA GLU A 273 0.84 52.57 -18.98
C GLU A 273 2.29 52.43 -19.51
N GLU A 274 2.66 51.23 -19.92
CA GLU A 274 3.51 51.02 -21.10
C GLU A 274 2.57 50.68 -22.28
N THR A 275 1.84 51.68 -22.75
CA THR A 275 1.20 51.63 -24.07
C THR A 275 2.24 52.05 -25.10
N THR A 276 3.21 51.19 -25.38
CA THR A 276 4.07 51.29 -26.55
C THR A 276 4.58 49.90 -26.97
N GLU A 277 3.70 48.99 -27.42
CA GLU A 277 4.08 47.96 -28.41
C GLU A 277 2.95 47.14 -29.07
N GLU A 278 1.68 47.26 -28.65
CA GLU A 278 0.57 46.51 -29.28
C GLU A 278 0.05 47.08 -30.62
N LYS A 279 0.87 47.86 -31.35
CA LYS A 279 0.53 48.31 -32.71
C LYS A 279 1.54 47.89 -33.78
N LYS A 280 2.31 46.83 -33.54
CA LYS A 280 3.30 46.32 -34.50
C LYS A 280 3.30 44.81 -34.78
N ILE A 281 2.29 44.05 -34.36
CA ILE A 281 2.25 42.59 -34.63
C ILE A 281 1.09 42.17 -35.57
N GLU A 282 0.04 42.97 -35.75
CA GLU A 282 -1.00 42.70 -36.77
C GLU A 282 -0.61 43.09 -38.21
N THR A 283 0.68 43.12 -38.55
CA THR A 283 1.11 43.39 -39.95
C THR A 283 2.28 42.51 -40.42
N THR A 284 2.49 41.34 -39.81
CA THR A 284 3.59 40.43 -40.23
C THR A 284 3.22 38.95 -40.38
N GLU A 285 1.94 38.55 -40.44
CA GLU A 285 1.55 37.15 -40.68
C GLU A 285 0.73 36.88 -41.96
N GLU A 286 0.39 37.89 -42.78
CA GLU A 286 -0.30 37.67 -44.06
C GLU A 286 0.61 37.59 -45.30
N THR A 287 1.93 37.42 -45.13
CA THR A 287 2.84 37.16 -46.27
C THR A 287 3.88 36.10 -45.93
N LYS A 288 3.45 34.83 -45.85
CA LYS A 288 4.31 33.63 -45.99
C LYS A 288 3.52 32.31 -46.04
N THR A 289 2.46 32.26 -46.86
CA THR A 289 1.81 30.98 -47.20
C THR A 289 1.24 31.00 -48.62
N ASP A 290 2.06 31.35 -49.61
CA ASP A 290 1.81 31.00 -51.01
C ASP A 290 3.10 31.20 -51.83
N GLU A 291 4.09 30.34 -51.58
CA GLU A 291 5.22 30.12 -52.49
C GLU A 291 5.98 28.83 -52.07
N ASN A 292 5.28 27.69 -52.04
CA ASN A 292 5.91 26.38 -52.27
C ASN A 292 4.87 25.29 -52.55
N LYS A 293 4.15 25.46 -53.67
CA LYS A 293 3.50 24.37 -54.40
C LYS A 293 3.77 24.58 -55.88
N GLU A 294 4.99 24.30 -56.29
CA GLU A 294 5.30 23.76 -57.61
C GLU A 294 6.77 23.27 -57.63
N ASN A 295 6.97 22.10 -58.23
CA ASN A 295 8.23 21.36 -58.44
C ASN A 295 8.77 20.51 -57.27
N ASN A 296 8.25 19.27 -57.17
CA ASN A 296 9.04 18.14 -57.66
C ASN A 296 8.17 16.88 -57.78
N ASN A 297 7.76 16.59 -59.00
CA ASN A 297 7.44 15.24 -59.44
C ASN A 297 8.61 14.82 -60.36
N GLN A 298 9.13 13.61 -60.13
CA GLN A 298 10.02 12.83 -61.01
C GLN A 298 11.49 13.25 -61.13
N GLU A 299 12.38 12.40 -60.62
CA GLU A 299 13.30 11.53 -61.41
C GLU A 299 14.14 10.68 -60.43
N GLU A 300 14.05 9.34 -60.52
CA GLU A 300 15.17 8.42 -60.84
C GLU A 300 16.23 8.33 -59.71
N SER A 301 16.69 7.19 -59.21
CA SER A 301 16.87 5.82 -59.71
C SER A 301 17.50 5.00 -58.57
N GLU A 302 17.45 3.67 -58.69
CA GLU A 302 18.02 2.59 -57.84
C GLU A 302 17.12 1.95 -56.78
#